data_AF-A0A1V0GXA5-F1
#
_entry.id   AF-A0A1V0GXA5-F1
#
_cell.length_a   1.000
_cell.length_b   1.000
_cell.length_c   1.000
_cell.angle_alpha   90.00
_cell.angle_beta   90.00
_cell.angle_gamma   90.00
#
_symmetry.space_group_name_H-M   'P 1'
#
loop_
_entity.id
_entity.type
_entity.pdbx_description
1 polymer ?
#
loop_
_entity_poly.entity_id
_entity_poly.type
_entity_poly.pdbx_seq_one_letter_code
_entity_poly.pdbx_strand_id
1 'polypeptide(L)'
;MGVHLGGSRGVGVSRLEVIEGPSGQRRSTKAERARIAVESMMPGVKVADTARKHGTTRWQIYDWRKQIRKGNLVVPESVAALPIFAELVVDDSSAEASAAFTRSDLEIVVGDIVIRACAGVDEGQLTRAIRAARSAVS
;
A
#
# COMPACT_ATOMS: atom_id res chain seq x y z
N MET A 1 18.85 55.88 37.80
CA MET A 1 19.89 54.85 37.58
C MET A 1 19.25 53.72 36.79
N GLY A 2 19.48 53.69 35.47
CA GLY A 2 18.97 52.63 34.59
C GLY A 2 19.95 51.48 34.47
N VAL A 3 19.44 50.33 34.02
CA VAL A 3 20.12 49.50 33.01
C VAL A 3 19.05 48.74 32.21
N HIS A 4 19.05 49.01 30.91
CA HIS A 4 18.45 48.16 29.89
C HIS A 4 19.39 47.00 29.60
N LEU A 5 18.86 45.79 29.39
CA LEU A 5 19.36 44.80 28.42
C LEU A 5 18.12 44.01 27.99
N GLY A 6 17.55 44.15 26.79
CA GLY A 6 18.23 44.23 25.49
C GLY A 6 18.47 42.83 24.93
N GLY A 7 17.44 41.97 24.91
CA GLY A 7 17.51 40.62 24.32
C GLY A 7 17.64 40.69 22.80
N SER A 8 18.89 40.78 22.32
CA SER A 8 19.21 40.68 20.90
C SER A 8 18.88 39.27 20.39
N ARG A 9 17.83 39.17 19.56
CA ARG A 9 17.53 37.97 18.76
C ARG A 9 18.50 37.93 17.58
N GLY A 10 19.76 37.60 17.85
CA GLY A 10 20.71 37.26 16.81
C GLY A 10 20.29 35.94 16.15
N VAL A 11 19.83 36.01 14.91
CA VAL A 11 19.76 34.82 14.03
C VAL A 11 21.21 34.43 13.74
N GLY A 12 21.76 33.56 14.58
CA GLY A 12 23.09 33.00 14.38
C GLY A 12 23.07 32.07 13.18
N VAL A 13 23.53 32.56 12.03
CA VAL A 13 23.84 31.69 10.89
C VAL A 13 25.09 30.90 11.27
N SER A 14 24.93 29.62 11.58
CA SER A 14 26.06 28.74 11.85
C SER A 14 26.74 28.37 10.54
N ARG A 15 28.05 28.61 10.45
CA ARG A 15 28.89 28.24 9.30
C ARG A 15 28.90 26.72 9.16
N LEU A 16 28.36 26.20 8.05
CA LEU A 16 28.54 24.82 7.64
C LEU A 16 29.95 24.67 7.09
N GLU A 17 30.86 24.16 7.92
CA GLU A 17 32.16 23.72 7.45
C GLU A 17 31.98 22.42 6.67
N VAL A 18 32.03 22.54 5.35
CA VAL A 18 32.11 21.38 4.46
C VAL A 18 33.52 20.84 4.59
N ILE A 19 33.68 19.73 5.31
CA ILE A 19 34.93 18.97 5.33
C ILE A 19 35.15 18.45 3.91
N GLU A 20 36.08 19.06 3.18
CA GLU A 20 36.55 18.62 1.87
C GLU A 20 37.41 17.35 1.99
N GLY A 21 36.87 16.30 2.61
CA GLY A 21 37.30 14.94 2.34
C GLY A 21 36.68 14.47 1.02
N PRO A 22 37.11 13.35 0.41
CA PRO A 22 36.34 12.72 -0.66
C PRO A 22 34.95 12.52 -0.09
N SER A 23 33.98 13.33 -0.52
CA SER A 23 32.69 13.42 0.16
C SER A 23 32.10 12.01 0.23
N GLY A 24 32.16 11.42 1.43
CA GLY A 24 31.93 9.99 1.68
C GLY A 24 30.50 9.54 1.41
N GLN A 25 29.68 10.40 0.82
CA GLN A 25 28.45 10.03 0.14
C GLN A 25 28.82 9.33 -1.16
N ARG A 26 29.22 8.05 -1.04
CA ARG A 26 29.25 7.11 -2.16
C ARG A 26 27.92 7.26 -2.90
N ARG A 27 27.95 7.92 -4.05
CA ARG A 27 26.77 8.12 -4.90
C ARG A 27 26.31 6.74 -5.36
N SER A 28 25.38 6.15 -4.61
CA SER A 28 24.84 4.84 -4.93
C SER A 28 24.05 4.94 -6.22
N THR A 29 24.40 4.09 -7.18
CA THR A 29 23.70 4.01 -8.48
C THR A 29 22.23 3.62 -8.26
N LYS A 30 21.35 3.90 -9.23
CA LYS A 30 19.94 3.49 -9.15
C LYS A 30 19.79 1.99 -8.89
N ALA A 31 20.60 1.17 -9.56
CA ALA A 31 20.63 -0.28 -9.36
C ALA A 31 21.03 -0.66 -7.93
N GLU A 32 22.05 -0.01 -7.36
CA GLU A 32 22.49 -0.27 -5.98
C GLU A 32 21.39 0.10 -4.97
N ARG A 33 20.79 1.28 -5.13
CA ARG A 33 19.68 1.74 -4.29
C ARG A 33 18.51 0.76 -4.33
N ALA A 34 18.21 0.21 -5.50
CA ALA A 34 17.16 -0.78 -5.68
C ALA A 34 17.48 -2.07 -4.92
N ARG A 35 18.70 -2.59 -5.05
CA ARG A 35 19.16 -3.80 -4.34
C ARG A 35 19.07 -3.64 -2.83
N ILE A 36 19.60 -2.56 -2.28
CA ILE A 36 19.57 -2.27 -0.84
C ILE A 36 18.13 -2.15 -0.34
N ALA A 37 17.28 -1.46 -1.10
CA ALA A 37 15.89 -1.29 -0.72
C ALA A 37 15.14 -2.62 -0.70
N VAL A 38 15.37 -3.53 -1.65
CA VAL A 38 14.73 -4.85 -1.59
C VAL A 38 15.32 -5.76 -0.52
N GLU A 39 16.64 -5.79 -0.33
CA GLU A 39 17.26 -6.53 0.79
C GLU A 39 16.60 -6.16 2.12
N SER A 40 16.36 -4.86 2.32
CA SER A 40 15.72 -4.39 3.55
C SER A 40 14.27 -4.90 3.70
N MET A 41 13.55 -5.19 2.61
CA MET A 41 12.14 -5.61 2.61
C MET A 41 11.95 -7.10 2.90
N MET A 42 13.04 -7.88 2.98
CA MET A 42 12.97 -9.30 3.32
C MET A 42 12.42 -9.52 4.74
N PRO A 43 11.62 -10.57 4.97
CA PRO A 43 11.12 -10.90 6.31
C PRO A 43 12.24 -11.02 7.35
N GLY A 44 12.02 -10.48 8.55
CA GLY A 44 13.00 -10.53 9.64
C GLY A 44 14.17 -9.53 9.52
N VAL A 45 14.32 -8.81 8.40
CA VAL A 45 15.40 -7.84 8.22
C VAL A 45 15.07 -6.51 8.91
N LYS A 46 15.99 -6.03 9.76
CA LYS A 46 15.90 -4.69 10.35
C LYS A 46 16.57 -3.67 9.43
N VAL A 47 15.83 -2.63 9.05
CA VAL A 47 16.32 -1.50 8.25
C VAL A 47 17.58 -0.86 8.84
N ALA A 48 17.68 -0.83 10.18
CA ALA A 48 18.85 -0.32 10.89
C ALA A 48 20.14 -1.08 10.58
N ASP A 49 20.05 -2.41 10.48
CA ASP A 49 21.18 -3.28 10.21
C ASP A 49 21.59 -3.18 8.74
N THR A 50 20.61 -3.16 7.82
CA THR A 50 20.85 -2.91 6.40
C THR A 50 21.51 -1.55 6.15
N ALA A 51 21.06 -0.51 6.86
CA ALA A 51 21.64 0.83 6.79
C ALA A 51 23.13 0.83 7.18
N ARG A 52 23.46 0.19 8.31
CA ARG A 52 24.85 0.06 8.79
C ARG A 52 25.71 -0.73 7.81
N LYS A 53 25.20 -1.86 7.29
CA LYS A 53 25.90 -2.71 6.32
C LYS A 53 26.30 -1.97 5.05
N HIS A 54 25.43 -1.09 4.55
CA HIS A 54 25.62 -0.38 3.28
C HIS A 54 26.11 1.06 3.43
N GLY A 55 26.49 1.49 4.64
CA GLY A 55 26.94 2.87 4.89
C GLY A 55 25.90 3.93 4.51
N THR A 56 24.62 3.59 4.59
CA THR A 56 23.49 4.47 4.24
C THR A 56 22.67 4.82 5.47
N THR A 57 21.79 5.81 5.34
CA THR A 57 20.86 6.20 6.41
C THR A 57 19.55 5.44 6.29
N ARG A 58 18.87 5.22 7.42
CA ARG A 58 17.53 4.58 7.42
C ARG A 58 16.52 5.35 6.56
N TRP A 59 16.59 6.68 6.59
CA TRP A 59 15.72 7.56 5.81
C TRP A 59 15.90 7.37 4.29
N GLN A 60 17.13 7.21 3.81
CA GLN A 60 17.40 6.90 2.40
C GLN A 60 16.76 5.57 1.99
N ILE A 61 16.88 4.52 2.81
CA ILE A 61 16.23 3.23 2.53
C ILE A 61 14.71 3.38 2.46
N TYR A 62 14.10 4.14 3.38
CA TYR A 62 12.66 4.40 3.33
C TYR A 62 12.22 5.15 2.08
N ASP A 63 12.97 6.18 1.67
CA ASP A 63 12.71 6.88 0.41
C ASP A 63 12.82 5.92 -0.77
N TRP A 64 13.85 5.07 -0.82
CA TRP A 64 14.04 4.13 -1.94
C TRP A 64 12.94 3.08 -2.01
N ARG A 65 12.47 2.55 -0.88
CA ARG A 65 11.27 1.70 -0.82
C ARG A 65 10.03 2.41 -1.36
N LYS A 66 9.86 3.70 -1.06
CA LYS A 66 8.77 4.51 -1.60
C LYS A 66 8.90 4.67 -3.11
N GLN A 67 10.11 4.87 -3.62
CA GLN A 67 10.36 4.97 -5.07
C GLN A 67 10.14 3.64 -5.80
N ILE A 68 10.48 2.50 -5.20
CA ILE A 68 10.14 1.17 -5.76
C ILE A 68 8.63 1.01 -5.90
N ARG A 69 7.86 1.31 -4.85
CA ARG A 69 6.38 1.22 -4.90
C ARG A 69 5.75 2.14 -5.93
N LYS A 70 6.41 3.25 -6.26
CA LYS A 70 6.00 4.20 -7.30
C LYS A 70 6.47 3.80 -8.71
N GLY A 71 7.26 2.73 -8.86
CA GLY A 71 7.86 2.34 -10.14
C GLY A 71 9.05 3.20 -10.59
N ASN A 72 9.53 4.13 -9.76
CA ASN A 72 10.61 5.06 -10.11
C ASN A 72 12.02 4.46 -9.92
N LEU A 73 12.09 3.32 -9.25
CA LEU A 73 13.34 2.60 -9.00
C LEU A 73 13.17 1.15 -9.46
N VAL A 74 13.80 0.83 -10.59
CA VAL A 74 13.70 -0.50 -11.22
C VAL A 74 14.47 -1.50 -10.37
N VAL A 75 13.77 -2.56 -9.96
CA VAL A 75 14.34 -3.69 -9.23
C VAL A 75 14.99 -4.65 -10.23
N PRO A 76 16.26 -5.07 -10.04
CA PRO A 76 16.87 -6.08 -10.88
C PRO A 76 16.06 -7.39 -10.87
N GLU A 77 15.94 -8.02 -12.03
CA GLU A 77 15.11 -9.21 -12.26
C GLU A 77 15.45 -10.38 -11.32
N SER A 78 16.72 -10.52 -10.92
CA SER A 78 17.19 -11.50 -9.94
C SER A 78 16.54 -11.39 -8.55
N VAL A 79 15.87 -10.26 -8.27
CA VAL A 79 15.22 -9.95 -7.00
C VAL A 79 13.69 -9.82 -7.14
N ALA A 80 13.20 -9.63 -8.37
CA ALA A 80 11.76 -9.57 -8.68
C ALA A 80 11.04 -10.92 -8.52
N ALA A 81 11.80 -12.02 -8.43
CA ALA A 81 11.29 -13.38 -8.25
C ALA A 81 10.80 -13.70 -6.82
N LEU A 82 10.97 -12.79 -5.86
CA LEU A 82 10.41 -12.96 -4.51
C LEU A 82 9.00 -12.36 -4.47
N PRO A 83 7.96 -13.14 -4.09
CA PRO A 83 6.62 -12.61 -4.01
C PRO A 83 6.58 -11.45 -3.00
N ILE A 84 6.21 -10.27 -3.49
CA ILE A 84 6.13 -9.01 -2.72
C ILE A 84 4.95 -9.06 -1.72
N PHE A 85 4.06 -10.02 -1.88
CA PHE A 85 2.89 -10.29 -1.07
C PHE A 85 2.98 -11.72 -0.50
N ALA A 86 2.45 -11.92 0.71
CA ALA A 86 2.22 -13.26 1.21
C ALA A 86 1.23 -13.97 0.28
N GLU A 87 1.55 -15.20 -0.13
CA GLU A 87 0.61 -16.06 -0.83
C GLU A 87 -0.58 -16.32 0.11
N LEU A 88 -1.78 -15.91 -0.33
CA LEU A 88 -3.01 -16.17 0.40
C LEU A 88 -3.34 -17.67 0.24
N VAL A 89 -2.93 -18.48 1.21
CA VAL A 89 -3.40 -19.86 1.31
C VAL A 89 -4.83 -19.80 1.81
N VAL A 90 -5.79 -20.08 0.93
CA VAL A 90 -7.19 -20.26 1.31
C VAL A 90 -7.27 -21.60 2.03
N ASP A 91 -7.58 -21.55 3.33
CA ASP A 91 -7.87 -22.74 4.12
C ASP A 91 -9.15 -23.38 3.57
N ASP A 92 -9.11 -24.66 3.18
CA ASP A 92 -10.24 -25.40 2.57
C ASP A 92 -11.47 -25.47 3.49
N SER A 93 -11.31 -25.13 4.77
CA SER A 93 -12.42 -24.91 5.72
C SER A 93 -13.40 -23.79 5.28
N SER A 94 -12.95 -22.87 4.41
CA SER A 94 -13.80 -21.86 3.79
C SER A 94 -14.63 -22.39 2.60
N ALA A 95 -14.28 -23.54 2.02
CA ALA A 95 -15.05 -24.14 0.93
C ALA A 95 -16.44 -24.60 1.39
N GLU A 96 -16.56 -25.09 2.63
CA GLU A 96 -17.86 -25.42 3.24
C GLU A 96 -18.71 -24.17 3.50
N ALA A 97 -18.08 -23.05 3.87
CA ALA A 97 -18.78 -21.76 4.02
C ALA A 97 -19.14 -21.13 2.66
N SER A 98 -18.31 -21.31 1.63
CA SER A 98 -18.51 -20.76 0.28
C SER A 98 -19.55 -21.55 -0.53
N ALA A 99 -19.70 -22.86 -0.28
CA ALA A 99 -20.79 -23.65 -0.84
C ALA A 99 -22.18 -23.13 -0.41
N ALA A 100 -22.29 -22.44 0.74
CA ALA A 100 -23.53 -21.77 1.14
C ALA A 100 -23.79 -20.45 0.37
N PHE A 101 -22.76 -19.84 -0.22
CA PHE A 101 -22.83 -18.54 -0.91
C PHE A 101 -22.97 -18.64 -2.43
N THR A 102 -23.00 -19.84 -3.02
CA THR A 102 -23.45 -20.03 -4.42
C THR A 102 -24.98 -20.14 -4.52
N ARG A 103 -25.72 -19.45 -3.63
CA ARG A 103 -27.05 -18.98 -3.98
C ARG A 103 -26.86 -17.75 -4.85
N SER A 104 -26.86 -17.94 -6.17
CA SER A 104 -26.88 -16.83 -7.12
C SER A 104 -28.15 -16.01 -6.85
N ASP A 105 -28.00 -14.96 -6.07
CA ASP A 105 -29.07 -14.02 -5.78
C ASP A 105 -29.07 -12.96 -6.89
N LEU A 106 -30.13 -12.96 -7.69
CA LEU A 106 -30.39 -12.01 -8.76
C LEU A 106 -31.17 -10.81 -8.19
N GLU A 107 -30.65 -9.60 -8.41
CA GLU A 107 -31.27 -8.35 -7.94
C GLU A 107 -31.84 -7.57 -9.14
N ILE A 108 -33.14 -7.26 -9.08
CA ILE A 108 -33.87 -6.49 -10.10
C ILE A 108 -34.39 -5.22 -9.44
N VAL A 109 -34.16 -4.09 -10.10
CA VAL A 109 -34.65 -2.77 -9.65
C VAL A 109 -35.76 -2.28 -10.57
N VAL A 110 -36.92 -1.93 -10.00
CA VAL A 110 -38.07 -1.33 -10.69
C VAL A 110 -38.46 -0.06 -9.94
N GLY A 111 -38.03 1.11 -10.43
CA GLY A 111 -38.22 2.37 -9.70
C GLY A 111 -37.42 2.37 -8.40
N ASP A 112 -38.12 2.54 -7.27
CA ASP A 112 -37.60 2.44 -5.91
C ASP A 112 -37.75 1.03 -5.29
N ILE A 113 -38.37 0.09 -6.02
CA ILE A 113 -38.60 -1.27 -5.57
C ILE A 113 -37.43 -2.17 -5.97
N VAL A 114 -36.90 -2.93 -5.00
CA VAL A 114 -35.82 -3.90 -5.20
C VAL A 114 -36.37 -5.32 -5.00
N ILE A 115 -36.23 -6.16 -6.02
CA ILE A 115 -36.62 -7.58 -6.00
C ILE A 115 -35.34 -8.42 -5.95
N ARG A 116 -35.19 -9.27 -4.93
CA ARG A 116 -34.08 -10.23 -4.81
C ARG A 116 -34.60 -11.65 -4.99
N ALA A 117 -34.03 -12.37 -5.96
CA ALA A 117 -34.42 -13.72 -6.34
C ALA A 117 -33.24 -14.67 -6.18
N CYS A 118 -33.41 -15.72 -5.36
CA CYS A 118 -32.40 -16.77 -5.25
C CYS A 118 -32.49 -17.75 -6.43
N ALA A 119 -31.44 -18.54 -6.65
CA ALA A 119 -31.32 -19.51 -7.75
C ALA A 119 -32.45 -20.57 -7.86
N GLY A 120 -33.37 -20.66 -6.90
CA GLY A 120 -34.51 -21.60 -6.89
C GLY A 120 -35.88 -20.96 -7.14
N VAL A 121 -35.95 -19.69 -7.54
CA VAL A 121 -37.22 -19.01 -7.80
C VAL A 121 -37.83 -19.48 -9.12
N ASP A 122 -39.08 -19.92 -9.07
CA ASP A 122 -39.87 -20.29 -10.25
C ASP A 122 -40.22 -19.07 -11.13
N GLU A 123 -40.26 -19.28 -12.44
CA GLU A 123 -40.55 -18.24 -13.44
C GLU A 123 -41.90 -17.55 -13.19
N GLY A 124 -42.93 -18.32 -12.81
CA GLY A 124 -44.26 -17.80 -12.53
C GLY A 124 -44.30 -16.94 -11.26
N GLN A 125 -43.43 -17.23 -10.28
CA GLN A 125 -43.28 -16.41 -9.09
C GLN A 125 -42.53 -15.11 -9.39
N LEU A 126 -41.44 -15.17 -10.13
CA LEU A 126 -40.66 -14.00 -10.53
C LEU A 126 -41.47 -13.05 -11.42
N THR A 127 -42.21 -13.59 -12.38
CA THR A 127 -43.07 -12.81 -13.28
C THR A 127 -44.17 -12.06 -12.54
N ARG A 128 -44.79 -12.71 -11.54
CA ARG A 128 -45.81 -12.06 -10.69
C ARG A 128 -45.21 -10.93 -9.85
N ALA A 129 -44.04 -11.15 -9.26
CA ALA A 129 -43.35 -10.13 -8.47
C ALA A 129 -42.99 -8.90 -9.32
N ILE A 130 -42.46 -9.10 -10.53
CA ILE A 130 -42.12 -8.01 -11.46
C ILE A 130 -43.37 -7.24 -11.90
N ARG A 131 -44.48 -7.93 -12.23
CA ARG A 131 -45.74 -7.27 -12.61
C ARG A 131 -46.32 -6.45 -11.46
N ALA A 132 -46.31 -6.98 -10.24
CA ALA A 132 -46.77 -6.27 -9.05
C ALA A 132 -45.93 -5.02 -8.76
N ALA A 133 -44.60 -5.13 -8.83
CA ALA A 133 -43.70 -4.00 -8.67
C ALA A 133 -43.95 -2.91 -9.73
N ARG A 134 -44.13 -3.31 -11.00
CA ARG A 134 -44.44 -2.36 -12.07
C ARG A 134 -45.80 -1.67 -11.90
N SER A 135 -46.82 -2.34 -11.36
CA SER A 135 -48.12 -1.72 -11.08
C SER A 135 -48.10 -0.75 -9.90
N ALA A 136 -47.18 -0.94 -8.94
CA ALA A 136 -47.07 -0.07 -7.77
C ALA A 136 -46.32 1.24 -8.08
N VAL A 137 -45.51 1.25 -9.14
CA VAL A 137 -44.73 2.42 -9.61
C VAL A 137 -45.47 3.20 -10.71
N SER A 138 -46.57 2.65 -11.24
CA SER A 138 -47.45 3.34 -12.20
C SER A 138 -48.50 4.18 -11.49
#